data_AF-A0A0Q9XT01-F1
#
_entry.id   AF-A0A0Q9XT01-F1
#
_cell.length_a   1.000
_cell.length_b   1.000
_cell.length_c   1.000
_cell.angle_alpha   90.00
_cell.angle_beta   90.00
_cell.angle_gamma   90.00
#
_symmetry.space_group_name_H-M   'P 1'
#
loop_
_entity.id
_entity.type
_entity.pdbx_description
1 polymer ?
#
loop_
_entity_poly.entity_id
_entity_poly.type
_entity_poly.pdbx_seq_one_letter_code
_entity_poly.pdbx_strand_id
1 'polypeptide(L)' 'MIKTADYLIDLGPEGGDKGGTIVAKGTPEKVVQSAESYTGRYLKPILERDRKRMAQSIAEKMEITAKA' A
#
# COMPACT_ATOMS: atom_id res chain seq x y z
N MET A 1 1.86 6.66 9.14
CA MET A 1 1.02 5.49 8.77
C MET A 1 0.43 5.78 7.38
N ILE A 2 0.70 4.95 6.35
CA ILE A 2 0.19 5.16 4.98
C ILE A 2 -0.67 3.97 4.53
N LYS A 3 -0.18 2.73 4.68
CA LYS A 3 -0.88 1.51 4.26
C LYS A 3 -2.24 1.24 4.92
N THR A 4 -2.52 1.91 6.04
CA THR A 4 -3.76 1.74 6.82
C THR A 4 -4.77 2.84 6.56
N ALA A 5 -4.45 3.81 5.70
CA ALA A 5 -5.36 4.91 5.39
C ALA A 5 -6.46 4.43 4.44
N ASP A 6 -7.68 4.92 4.64
CA ASP A 6 -8.80 4.66 3.72
C ASP A 6 -8.63 5.42 2.40
N TYR A 7 -7.99 6.59 2.47
CA TYR A 7 -7.77 7.47 1.32
C TYR A 7 -6.41 8.18 1.42
N LEU A 8 -5.77 8.35 0.27
CA LEU A 8 -4.49 9.02 0.08
C LEU A 8 -4.63 10.09 -1.00
N ILE A 9 -3.92 11.20 -0.79
CA ILE A 9 -3.63 12.21 -1.80
C ILE A 9 -2.11 12.29 -1.85
N ASP A 10 -1.52 11.95 -2.99
CA ASP A 10 -0.08 11.97 -3.21
C ASP A 10 0.32 13.23 -3.97
N LEU A 11 1.32 13.93 -3.44
CA LEU A 11 1.81 15.21 -3.96
C LEU A 11 3.19 15.03 -4.58
N GLY A 12 3.45 15.75 -5.66
CA GLY A 12 4.73 15.70 -6.35
C GLY A 12 4.67 16.39 -7.72
N PRO A 13 5.40 15.89 -8.73
CA PRO A 13 6.25 14.68 -8.68
C PRO A 13 7.49 14.85 -7.81
N GLU A 14 8.06 16.05 -7.77
CA GLU A 14 9.27 16.36 -7.01
C GLU A 14 8.97 17.31 -5.82
N GLY A 15 10.01 17.70 -5.08
CA GLY A 15 9.92 18.75 -4.07
C GLY A 15 10.20 20.16 -4.62
N GLY A 16 9.82 21.18 -3.84
CA GLY A 16 10.05 22.59 -4.19
C GLY A 16 9.26 23.04 -5.42
N ASP A 17 9.89 23.87 -6.26
CA ASP A 17 9.26 24.48 -7.45
C ASP A 17 8.82 23.46 -8.51
N LYS A 18 9.33 22.23 -8.44
CA LYS A 18 8.96 21.11 -9.33
C LYS A 18 7.87 20.22 -8.76
N GLY A 19 7.30 20.60 -7.61
CA GLY A 19 6.23 19.89 -6.92
C GLY A 19 4.90 20.63 -6.95
N GLY A 20 4.05 20.32 -5.96
CA GLY A 20 2.79 21.04 -5.74
C GLY A 20 1.62 20.56 -6.57
N THR A 21 1.76 19.45 -7.29
CA THR A 21 0.67 18.85 -8.08
C THR A 21 0.19 17.54 -7.44
N ILE A 22 -1.07 17.17 -7.70
CA ILE A 22 -1.62 15.87 -7.28
C ILE A 22 -1.21 14.83 -8.33
N VAL A 23 -0.33 13.90 -7.97
CA VAL A 23 0.15 12.84 -8.86
C VAL A 23 -0.69 11.55 -8.77
N ALA A 24 -1.34 11.33 -7.62
CA ALA A 24 -2.26 10.21 -7.43
C ALA A 24 -3.25 10.50 -6.29
N LYS A 25 -4.44 9.92 -6.35
CA LYS A 25 -5.41 9.95 -5.24
C LYS A 25 -6.30 8.72 -5.24
N GLY A 26 -6.77 8.31 -4.06
CA GLY A 26 -7.63 7.14 -3.90
C GLY A 26 -7.22 6.28 -2.71
N THR A 27 -7.69 5.04 -2.68
CA THR A 27 -7.23 4.07 -1.68
C THR A 27 -5.73 3.76 -1.88
N PRO A 28 -5.03 3.19 -0.88
CA PRO A 28 -3.67 2.70 -1.04
C PRO A 28 -3.48 1.84 -2.30
N GLU A 29 -4.42 0.94 -2.59
CA GLU A 29 -4.41 0.07 -3.77
C GLU A 29 -4.48 0.82 -5.09
N LYS A 30 -5.14 1.98 -5.13
CA LYS A 30 -5.20 2.83 -6.32
C LYS A 30 -3.92 3.64 -6.49
N VAL A 31 -3.38 4.20 -5.41
CA VAL A 31 -2.16 5.02 -5.47
C VAL A 31 -0.95 4.19 -5.92
N VAL A 32 -0.83 2.94 -5.48
CA VAL A 32 0.29 2.06 -5.89
C VAL A 32 0.31 1.68 -7.37
N GLN A 33 -0.77 1.97 -8.12
CA GLN A 33 -0.84 1.76 -9.56
C GLN A 33 -0.28 2.95 -10.36
N SER A 34 -0.12 4.12 -9.73
CA SER A 34 0.45 5.30 -10.39
C SER A 34 1.97 5.16 -10.51
N ALA A 35 2.48 5.22 -11.75
CA ALA A 35 3.92 5.16 -12.03
C ALA A 35 4.67 6.45 -11.61
N GLU A 36 3.94 7.58 -11.57
CA GLU A 36 4.44 8.91 -11.19
C GLU A 36 4.51 9.09 -9.67
N SER A 37 3.83 8.22 -8.91
CA SER A 37 3.79 8.26 -7.45
C SER A 37 5.02 7.57 -6.84
N TYR A 38 5.95 8.36 -6.29
CA TYR A 38 7.03 7.83 -5.46
C TYR A 38 6.48 7.07 -4.24
N THR A 39 5.43 7.61 -3.60
CA THR A 39 4.73 6.92 -2.50
C THR A 39 4.21 5.56 -2.94
N GLY A 40 3.54 5.48 -4.09
CA GLY A 40 3.00 4.26 -4.67
C GLY A 40 4.09 3.23 -4.94
N ARG A 41 5.24 3.67 -5.50
CA ARG A 41 6.41 2.81 -5.78
C ARG A 41 6.92 2.09 -4.52
N TYR A 42 7.02 2.78 -3.40
CA TYR A 42 7.49 2.18 -2.14
C TYR A 42 6.37 1.49 -1.33
N LEU A 43 5.13 1.93 -1.48
CA LEU A 43 3.99 1.36 -0.77
C LEU A 43 3.58 0.00 -1.35
N LYS A 44 3.70 -0.21 -2.66
CA LYS A 44 3.36 -1.46 -3.34
C LYS A 44 3.99 -2.71 -2.70
N PRO A 45 5.32 -2.81 -2.54
CA PRO A 45 5.93 -4.00 -1.93
C PRO A 45 5.52 -4.19 -0.47
N ILE A 46 5.20 -3.12 0.27
CA ILE A 46 4.73 -3.21 1.66
C ILE A 46 3.34 -3.84 1.71
N LEU A 47 2.41 -3.39 0.85
CA LEU A 47 1.06 -3.96 0.77
C LEU A 47 1.10 -5.44 0.40
N GLU A 48 1.93 -5.81 -0.58
CA GLU A 48 2.07 -7.20 -1.02
C GLU A 48 2.68 -8.08 0.08
N ARG A 49 3.75 -7.62 0.74
CA ARG A 49 4.40 -8.33 1.84
C ARG A 49 3.43 -8.59 2.99
N ASP A 50 2.68 -7.58 3.40
CA ASP A 50 1.82 -7.68 4.57
C ASP A 50 0.55 -8.52 4.26
N ARG A 51 0.02 -8.47 3.03
CA ARG A 51 -1.03 -9.41 2.59
C ARG A 51 -0.55 -10.86 2.61
N LYS A 52 0.66 -11.14 2.11
CA LYS A 52 1.25 -12.49 2.13
C LYS A 52 1.41 -13.02 3.56
N ARG A 53 1.95 -12.20 4.46
CA ARG A 53 2.10 -12.54 5.89
C ARG A 53 0.75 -12.83 6.55
N MET A 54 -0.27 -12.02 6.26
CA MET A 54 -1.62 -12.24 6.80
C MET A 54 -2.19 -13.58 6.31
N ALA A 55 -2.11 -13.86 5.01
CA ALA A 55 -2.59 -15.11 4.44
C ALA A 55 -1.91 -16.34 5.07
N GLN A 56 -0.58 -16.29 5.27
CA GLN A 56 0.17 -17.35 5.96
C GLN A 56 -0.34 -17.55 7.38
N SER A 57 -0.48 -16.47 8.16
CA SER A 57 -0.96 -16.56 9.54
C SER A 57 -2.39 -17.10 9.66
N ILE A 58 -3.25 -16.82 8.68
CA ILE A 58 -4.61 -17.34 8.63
C ILE A 58 -4.58 -18.84 8.31
N ALA A 59 -3.79 -19.25 7.31
CA ALA A 59 -3.67 -20.65 6.92
C ALA A 59 -3.13 -21.51 8.08
N GLU A 60 -2.08 -21.05 8.77
CA GLU A 60 -1.51 -21.72 9.96
C GLU A 60 -2.56 -21.88 11.07
N LYS A 61 -3.33 -20.82 11.36
CA LYS A 61 -4.38 -20.87 12.38
C LYS A 61 -5.51 -21.83 12.00
N MET A 62 -5.95 -21.82 10.74
CA MET A 62 -6.99 -22.73 10.26
C MET A 62 -6.55 -24.19 10.35
N GLU A 63 -5.29 -24.49 10.05
CA GLU A 63 -4.73 -25.83 10.18
C GLU A 63 -4.72 -26.29 11.65
N ILE A 64 -4.36 -25.41 12.58
CA ILE A 64 -4.40 -25.70 14.02
C ILE A 64 -5.83 -25.98 14.48
N THR A 65 -6.80 -25.14 14.09
CA THR A 65 -8.22 -25.32 14.46
C THR A 65 -8.81 -26.61 13.88
N ALA A 66 -8.43 -27.01 12.67
CA ALA A 66 -8.93 -28.22 12.05
C ALA A 66 -8.38 -29.53 12.66
N LYS A 67 -7.26 -29.46 13.41
CA LYS A 67 -6.62 -30.59 14.08
C LYS A 67 -7.04 -30.74 15.55
N ALA A 68 -7.77 -29.78 16.11
CA ALA A 68 -8.30 -29.78 17.47
C ALA A 68 -9.74 -30.30 17.51
#